data_AF-A0A6C0F284-F1
#
_entry.id   AF-A0A6C0F284-F1
#
_cell.length_a   1.000
_cell.length_b   1.000
_cell.length_c   1.000
_cell.angle_alpha   90.00
_cell.angle_beta   90.00
_cell.angle_gamma   90.00
#
_symmetry.space_group_name_H-M   'P 1'
#
loop_
_entity.id
_entity.type
_entity.pdbx_description
1 polymer ?
#
loop_
_entity_poly.entity_id
_entity_poly.type
_entity_poly.pdbx_seq_one_letter_code
_entity_poly.pdbx_strand_id
1 'polypeptide(L)'
;MYGNNNNNKGNKNKGNNKGDKDNKGKKGEEYVFRGPFSSNVVGLPIVNAITGVKYPWNVGSFEENHLWKVVNCTRFTPMTYFYDSPEQHEAHKRVTIDPESKAAWYTLQRNLE
;
A
#
# COMPACT_ATOMS: atom_id res chain seq x y z
N MET A 1 -33.69 -14.57 -45.75
CA MET A 1 -34.01 -15.80 -44.98
C MET A 1 -32.74 -16.19 -44.24
N TYR A 2 -32.55 -16.19 -42.92
CA TYR A 2 -33.26 -15.91 -41.65
C TYR A 2 -32.24 -15.05 -40.83
N GLY A 3 -32.52 -14.10 -39.92
CA GLY A 3 -33.63 -13.93 -38.99
C GLY A 3 -33.27 -14.49 -37.60
N ASN A 4 -32.62 -13.71 -36.71
CA ASN A 4 -32.82 -13.68 -35.24
C ASN A 4 -31.78 -12.77 -34.55
N ASN A 5 -32.11 -11.62 -33.95
CA ASN A 5 -32.94 -11.27 -32.77
C ASN A 5 -32.18 -11.25 -31.42
N ASN A 6 -31.88 -10.01 -30.98
CA ASN A 6 -32.09 -9.39 -29.66
C ASN A 6 -32.21 -10.29 -28.41
N ASN A 7 -31.50 -9.90 -27.34
CA ASN A 7 -32.17 -9.42 -26.12
C ASN A 7 -31.23 -8.71 -25.12
N ASN A 8 -31.59 -7.46 -24.85
CA ASN A 8 -31.23 -6.66 -23.69
C ASN A 8 -32.09 -7.11 -22.50
N LYS A 9 -31.52 -7.33 -21.30
CA LYS A 9 -32.27 -7.31 -20.01
C LYS A 9 -31.36 -7.48 -18.78
N GLY A 10 -31.42 -6.46 -17.91
CA GLY A 10 -31.81 -6.72 -16.52
C GLY A 10 -30.71 -6.74 -15.46
N ASN A 11 -30.42 -5.56 -14.92
CA ASN A 11 -30.04 -5.35 -13.52
C ASN A 11 -31.00 -6.13 -12.57
N LYS A 12 -30.47 -6.88 -11.59
CA LYS A 12 -31.17 -7.25 -10.34
C LYS A 12 -30.23 -7.87 -9.29
N ASN A 13 -30.05 -7.14 -8.20
CA ASN A 13 -29.59 -7.61 -6.89
C ASN A 13 -30.38 -8.84 -6.37
N LYS A 14 -29.65 -9.76 -5.73
CA LYS A 14 -30.06 -10.72 -4.66
C LYS A 14 -28.76 -11.42 -4.23
N GLY A 15 -28.19 -11.28 -3.04
CA GLY A 15 -28.81 -11.20 -1.72
C GLY A 15 -29.04 -12.60 -1.17
N ASN A 16 -28.20 -13.03 -0.21
CA ASN A 16 -28.44 -13.94 0.94
C ASN A 16 -27.28 -14.94 1.15
N ASN A 17 -26.43 -14.73 2.15
CA ASN A 17 -26.56 -15.10 3.58
C ASN A 17 -26.15 -16.55 3.90
N LYS A 18 -25.04 -16.71 4.62
CA LYS A 18 -25.02 -17.37 5.95
C LYS A 18 -23.62 -17.35 6.55
N GLY A 19 -23.47 -16.55 7.60
CA GLY A 19 -22.29 -16.54 8.45
C GLY A 19 -22.46 -15.64 9.67
N ASP A 20 -23.70 -15.45 10.16
CA ASP A 20 -23.94 -14.85 11.47
C ASP A 20 -23.39 -15.82 12.53
N LYS A 21 -22.15 -15.57 12.95
CA LYS A 21 -21.67 -15.99 14.25
C LYS A 21 -21.63 -14.75 15.11
N ASP A 22 -22.64 -14.64 15.95
CA ASP A 22 -22.73 -13.77 17.11
C ASP A 22 -21.41 -13.79 17.89
N ASN A 23 -20.55 -12.78 17.68
CA ASN A 23 -19.49 -12.46 18.61
C ASN A 23 -19.98 -11.34 19.52
N LYS A 24 -20.97 -11.70 20.36
CA LYS A 24 -21.37 -10.90 21.52
C LYS A 24 -20.18 -10.76 22.45
N GLY A 25 -19.61 -9.55 22.48
CA GLY A 25 -18.94 -9.01 23.66
C GLY A 25 -17.50 -9.46 23.88
N LYS A 26 -16.55 -8.76 23.23
CA LYS A 26 -15.36 -8.29 23.94
C LYS A 26 -15.23 -6.78 23.70
N LYS A 27 -15.54 -6.01 24.72
CA LYS A 27 -15.30 -4.58 24.79
C LYS A 27 -13.80 -4.32 24.62
N GLY A 28 -13.44 -3.55 23.60
CA GLY A 28 -12.48 -2.45 23.74
C GLY A 28 -10.99 -2.78 23.93
N GLU A 29 -10.44 -3.79 23.26
CA GLU A 29 -9.02 -3.70 22.90
C GLU A 29 -8.96 -3.05 21.52
N GLU A 30 -8.71 -1.74 21.50
CA GLU A 30 -8.30 -1.05 20.28
C GLU A 30 -7.11 -1.81 19.72
N TYR A 31 -7.28 -2.41 18.54
CA TYR A 31 -6.23 -3.18 17.90
C TYR A 31 -5.16 -2.19 17.45
N VAL A 32 -4.22 -1.85 18.34
CA VAL A 32 -3.07 -1.02 17.99
C VAL A 32 -2.25 -1.84 17.02
N PHE A 33 -2.40 -1.55 15.72
CA PHE A 33 -1.62 -2.19 14.68
C PHE A 33 -0.14 -1.91 14.95
N ARG A 34 0.60 -2.93 15.38
CA ARG A 34 2.05 -2.84 15.66
C ARG A 34 2.92 -3.19 14.46
N GLY A 35 2.31 -3.28 13.27
CA GLY A 35 2.99 -3.64 12.03
C GLY A 35 3.43 -2.42 11.23
N PRO A 36 4.33 -2.61 10.24
CA PRO A 36 4.64 -1.56 9.28
C PRO A 36 3.46 -1.34 8.32
N PHE A 37 3.21 -0.09 7.93
CA PHE A 37 2.18 0.26 6.96
C PHE A 37 2.69 0.09 5.52
N SER A 38 1.97 -0.67 4.70
CA SER A 38 2.32 -0.90 3.29
C SER A 38 1.36 -0.19 2.34
N SER A 39 1.87 0.30 1.21
CA SER A 39 1.08 0.97 0.16
C SER A 39 1.29 0.25 -1.18
N ASN A 40 0.49 -0.79 -1.43
CA ASN A 40 0.70 -1.71 -2.57
C ASN A 40 -0.22 -1.43 -3.77
N VAL A 41 -1.18 -0.52 -3.62
CA VAL A 41 -2.24 -0.30 -4.62
C VAL A 41 -2.01 1.02 -5.32
N VAL A 42 -1.73 0.94 -6.62
CA VAL A 42 -1.56 2.11 -7.51
C VAL A 42 -2.80 3.01 -7.44
N GLY A 43 -2.59 4.32 -7.38
CA GLY A 43 -3.65 5.33 -7.29
C GLY A 43 -4.19 5.57 -5.88
N LEU A 44 -3.79 4.79 -4.87
CA LEU A 44 -4.10 5.10 -3.47
C LEU A 44 -3.01 5.97 -2.82
N PRO A 45 -3.33 6.72 -1.75
CA PRO A 45 -2.34 7.51 -1.03
C PRO A 45 -1.18 6.67 -0.51
N ILE A 46 0.02 7.24 -0.60
CA ILE A 46 1.22 6.68 0.01
C ILE A 46 1.15 6.89 1.52
N VAL A 47 1.59 5.89 2.28
CA VAL A 47 1.61 5.90 3.74
C VAL A 47 3.04 5.67 4.22
N ASN A 48 3.48 6.46 5.20
CA ASN A 48 4.77 6.25 5.86
C ASN A 48 4.76 4.90 6.59
N ALA A 49 5.78 4.09 6.31
CA ALA A 49 5.85 2.72 6.79
C ALA A 49 5.98 2.57 8.31
N ILE A 50 6.38 3.63 9.02
CA ILE A 50 6.56 3.66 10.48
C ILE A 50 5.37 4.32 11.17
N THR A 51 5.03 5.55 10.74
CA THR A 51 4.06 6.39 11.46
C THR A 51 2.62 6.17 11.01
N GLY A 52 2.40 5.61 9.82
CA GLY A 52 1.07 5.50 9.24
C GLY A 52 0.52 6.84 8.71
N VAL A 53 1.30 7.92 8.75
CA VAL A 53 0.91 9.21 8.19
C VAL A 53 0.81 9.11 6.67
N LYS A 54 -0.26 9.68 6.12
CA LYS A 54 -0.48 9.72 4.67
C LYS A 54 0.27 10.90 4.06
N TYR A 55 0.97 10.64 2.97
CA TYR A 55 1.53 11.69 2.12
C TYR A 55 0.46 12.25 1.18
N PRO A 56 0.66 13.46 0.63
CA PRO A 56 -0.26 14.03 -0.37
C PRO A 56 -0.19 13.32 -1.74
N TRP A 57 0.74 12.38 -1.92
CA TRP A 57 0.99 11.69 -3.18
C TRP A 57 0.39 10.28 -3.20
N ASN A 58 0.18 9.76 -4.41
CA ASN A 58 -0.41 8.45 -4.63
C ASN A 58 0.65 7.45 -5.13
N VAL A 59 0.46 6.17 -4.82
CA VAL A 59 1.30 5.09 -5.35
C VAL A 59 1.26 5.11 -6.87
N GLY A 60 2.43 5.10 -7.49
CA GLY A 60 2.62 5.18 -8.93
C GLY A 60 2.60 6.60 -9.51
N SER A 61 2.49 7.64 -8.68
CA SER A 61 2.69 9.02 -9.14
C SER A 61 4.19 9.34 -9.25
N PHE A 62 4.55 10.36 -10.03
CA PHE A 62 5.95 10.76 -10.20
C PHE A 62 6.57 11.21 -8.88
N GLU A 63 5.75 11.82 -8.02
CA GLU A 63 6.16 12.35 -6.73
C GLU A 63 6.58 11.25 -5.75
N GLU A 64 6.23 9.98 -5.99
CA GLU A 64 6.70 8.87 -5.17
C GLU A 64 8.24 8.75 -5.15
N ASN A 65 8.92 9.30 -6.17
CA ASN A 65 10.38 9.34 -6.25
C ASN A 65 11.03 10.21 -5.17
N HIS A 66 10.29 11.08 -4.50
CA HIS A 66 10.79 11.85 -3.35
C HIS A 66 10.98 10.99 -2.09
N LEU A 67 10.39 9.79 -2.09
CA LEU A 67 10.40 8.89 -0.95
C LEU A 67 11.38 7.75 -1.18
N TRP A 68 11.92 7.22 -0.09
CA TRP A 68 12.69 5.98 -0.12
C TRP A 68 11.74 4.77 -0.16
N LYS A 69 11.67 4.12 -1.32
CA LYS A 69 10.76 3.00 -1.61
C LYS A 69 11.47 1.66 -1.44
N VAL A 70 10.86 0.75 -0.67
CA VAL A 70 11.40 -0.59 -0.42
C VAL A 70 10.32 -1.64 -0.70
N VAL A 71 10.66 -2.67 -1.45
CA VAL A 71 9.77 -3.81 -1.69
C VAL A 71 10.26 -5.01 -0.87
N ASN A 72 9.41 -5.53 -0.01
CA ASN A 72 9.65 -6.77 0.72
C ASN A 72 8.99 -7.93 -0.03
N CYS A 73 9.84 -8.84 -0.51
CA CYS A 73 9.43 -10.04 -1.25
C CYS A 73 9.47 -11.32 -0.39
N THR A 74 9.60 -11.22 0.94
CA THR A 74 9.66 -12.40 1.84
C THR A 74 8.33 -13.15 1.89
N ARG A 75 7.21 -12.49 1.57
CA ARG A 75 5.88 -13.12 1.52
C ARG A 75 5.46 -13.38 0.08
N PHE A 76 4.45 -14.24 -0.09
CA PHE A 76 3.87 -14.57 -1.40
C PHE A 76 3.39 -13.32 -2.16
N THR A 77 2.86 -12.33 -1.44
CA THR A 77 2.51 -11.02 -2.00
C THR A 77 3.57 -10.01 -1.59
N PRO A 78 4.27 -9.37 -2.55
CA PRO A 78 5.25 -8.35 -2.24
C PRO A 78 4.55 -7.15 -1.58
N MET A 79 5.21 -6.58 -0.58
CA MET A 79 4.73 -5.40 0.12
C MET A 79 5.69 -4.24 -0.10
N THR A 80 5.15 -3.11 -0.55
CA THR A 80 5.87 -1.86 -0.76
C THR A 80 5.74 -0.97 0.47
N TYR A 81 6.87 -0.47 0.94
CA TYR A 81 7.01 0.43 2.07
C TYR A 81 7.66 1.72 1.59
N PHE A 82 7.18 2.84 2.13
CA PHE A 82 7.71 4.16 1.84
C PHE A 82 8.23 4.80 3.11
N TYR A 83 9.40 5.42 2.98
CA TYR A 83 10.14 6.08 4.05
C TYR A 83 10.55 7.48 3.61
N ASP A 84 10.78 8.37 4.57
CA ASP A 84 11.28 9.72 4.30
C ASP A 84 12.73 9.71 3.82
N SER A 85 13.54 8.73 4.26
CA SER A 85 14.95 8.62 3.90
C SER A 85 15.46 7.17 4.01
N PRO A 86 16.59 6.83 3.37
CA PRO A 86 17.22 5.51 3.56
C PRO A 86 17.60 5.25 5.03
N GLU A 87 18.02 6.26 5.78
CA GLU A 87 18.37 6.14 7.21
C GLU A 87 17.14 5.80 8.07
N GLN A 88 15.97 6.33 7.71
CA GLN A 88 14.72 5.95 8.38
C GLN A 88 14.41 4.46 8.17
N HIS A 89 14.68 3.92 6.98
CA HIS A 89 14.57 2.49 6.71
C HIS A 89 15.60 1.66 7.49
N GLU A 90 16.87 2.09 7.52
CA GLU A 90 17.94 1.46 8.30
C GLU A 90 17.56 1.34 9.78
N ALA A 91 17.10 2.44 10.38
CA ALA A 91 16.68 2.49 11.77
C ALA A 91 15.48 1.57 12.05
N HIS A 92 14.47 1.56 11.17
CA HIS A 92 13.27 0.75 11.33
C HIS A 92 13.55 -0.75 11.21
N LYS A 93 14.35 -1.16 10.22
CA LYS A 93 14.62 -2.58 9.96
C LYS A 93 15.89 -3.10 10.61
N ARG A 94 16.67 -2.22 11.25
CA ARG A 94 17.99 -2.52 11.83
C ARG A 94 18.91 -3.15 10.79
N VAL A 95 18.92 -2.57 9.59
CA VAL A 95 19.74 -2.98 8.46
C VAL A 95 20.68 -1.85 8.10
N THR A 96 21.80 -2.19 7.46
CA THR A 96 22.69 -1.21 6.84
C THR A 96 22.45 -1.27 5.33
N ILE A 97 22.08 -0.13 4.75
CA ILE A 97 21.94 0.03 3.31
C ILE A 97 23.32 0.34 2.74
N ASP A 98 23.58 -0.21 1.57
CA ASP A 98 24.80 0.03 0.82
C ASP A 98 25.02 1.54 0.54
N PRO A 99 26.25 2.08 0.74
CA PRO A 99 26.54 3.49 0.53
C PRO A 99 26.25 3.99 -0.89
N GLU A 100 26.46 3.16 -1.92
CA GLU A 100 26.19 3.52 -3.32
C GLU A 100 24.69 3.75 -3.53
N SER A 101 23.86 2.87 -2.96
CA SER A 101 22.40 3.01 -3.04
C SER A 101 21.89 4.31 -2.38
N LYS A 102 22.49 4.70 -1.24
CA LYS A 102 22.17 5.98 -0.59
C LYS A 102 22.62 7.16 -1.44
N ALA A 103 23.85 7.13 -1.95
CA ALA A 103 24.38 8.18 -2.82
C ALA A 103 23.54 8.36 -4.09
N ALA A 104 23.10 7.27 -4.71
CA ALA A 104 22.23 7.30 -5.88
C ALA A 104 20.89 7.98 -5.56
N TRP A 105 20.28 7.67 -4.41
CA TRP A 105 19.03 8.29 -3.99
C TRP A 105 19.19 9.80 -3.71
N TYR A 106 20.23 10.21 -2.98
CA TYR A 106 20.49 11.65 -2.75
C TYR A 106 20.76 12.40 -4.05
N THR A 107 21.43 11.76 -5.01
CA THR A 107 21.64 12.33 -6.35
C THR A 107 20.33 12.51 -7.10
N LEU A 108 19.41 11.55 -7.00
CA LEU A 108 18.06 11.67 -7.56
C LEU A 108 17.27 12.79 -6.89
N GLN A 109 17.29 12.89 -5.56
CA GLN A 109 16.56 13.95 -4.83
C GLN A 109 16.99 15.34 -5.28
N ARG A 110 18.30 15.56 -5.45
CA ARG A 110 18.82 16.85 -5.94
C ARG A 110 18.33 17.21 -7.35
N ASN A 111 17.99 16.22 -8.17
CA ASN A 111 17.52 16.46 -9.54
C ASN A 111 15.98 16.62 -9.62
N LEU A 112 15.27 16.40 -8.52
CA LEU A 112 13.81 16.60 -8.42
C LEU A 112 13.43 18.01 -7.96
N GLU A 113 14.40 18.76 -7.41
CA GLU A 113 14.29 20.19 -7.06
C GLU A 113 14.40 21.10 -8.29
#